data_AF-A0A914CW54-F1
#
_entry.id   AF-A0A914CW54-F1
#
_cell.length_a   1.000
_cell.length_b   1.000
_cell.length_c   1.000
_cell.angle_alpha   90.00
_cell.angle_beta   90.00
_cell.angle_gamma   90.00
#
_symmetry.space_group_name_H-M   'P 1'
#
loop_
_entity.id
_entity.type
_entity.pdbx_description
1 polymer ?
#
loop_
_entity_poly.entity_id
_entity_poly.type
_entity_poly.pdbx_seq_one_letter_code
_entity_poly.pdbx_strand_id
1 'polypeptide(L)'
;MQILKDQKFFDCYPVIQQAADRIEADIREYLGGFRETIETAARYYFFDLKKDRPASSTFKICFQDKPTGVHSGRLCTVIDHDGESNFYIKTNYGGPTKSNSKSRMAPNLREVFGYSLLQLIGIGPESHFICPPPGTATRTIFIATKAIPDFDRNRMDKLTSKTENIKTILLEIHILCSILCITDVHQDNCGQFNMKPMIIDFAIPWRDDYRVNVRQIICEKTPPPADILVNGVENKDLKKVADECSSEERINIAKTALKKWNLMEAIEKAKTRTNEVKEHMRLQGIEIQRTDDFAKYIEEVKYNCSFL
;
A
#
# COMPACT_ATOMS: atom_id res chain seq x y z
N MET A 1 7.20 -35.85 1.12
CA MET A 1 8.25 -35.32 2.02
C MET A 1 8.14 -35.91 3.44
N GLN A 2 6.95 -35.96 4.04
CA GLN A 2 6.74 -36.48 5.41
C GLN A 2 7.31 -37.88 5.62
N ILE A 3 7.03 -38.83 4.72
CA ILE A 3 7.56 -40.21 4.76
C ILE A 3 9.10 -40.25 4.81
N LEU A 4 9.79 -39.33 4.12
CA LEU A 4 11.26 -39.27 4.11
C LEU A 4 11.81 -38.66 5.41
N LYS A 5 11.10 -37.69 6.00
CA LYS A 5 11.43 -37.12 7.33
C LYS A 5 11.25 -38.16 8.42
N ASP A 6 10.15 -38.90 8.39
CA ASP A 6 9.83 -39.93 9.38
C ASP A 6 10.84 -41.10 9.36
N GLN A 7 11.48 -41.33 8.22
CA GLN A 7 12.55 -42.33 8.07
C GLN A 7 13.97 -41.81 8.31
N LYS A 8 14.13 -40.58 8.84
CA LYS A 8 15.44 -39.94 9.09
C LYS A 8 16.37 -39.88 7.88
N PHE A 9 15.81 -39.99 6.66
CA PHE A 9 16.57 -39.99 5.42
C PHE A 9 17.45 -38.74 5.31
N PHE A 10 16.91 -37.60 5.73
CA PHE A 10 17.57 -36.31 5.66
C PHE A 10 18.66 -36.08 6.71
N ASP A 11 18.64 -36.82 7.82
CA ASP A 11 19.72 -36.82 8.81
C ASP A 11 20.98 -37.46 8.22
N CYS A 12 20.80 -38.48 7.37
CA CYS A 12 21.88 -39.17 6.66
C CYS A 12 22.35 -38.42 5.41
N TYR A 13 21.49 -37.59 4.82
CA TYR A 13 21.78 -36.84 3.58
C TYR A 13 21.46 -35.35 3.72
N PRO A 14 22.22 -34.60 4.55
CA PRO A 14 21.94 -33.19 4.84
C PRO A 14 22.02 -32.27 3.62
N VAL A 15 22.83 -32.62 2.62
CA VAL A 15 22.90 -31.88 1.35
C VAL A 15 21.60 -32.02 0.54
N ILE A 16 20.96 -33.19 0.57
CA ILE A 16 19.67 -33.42 -0.09
C ILE A 16 18.55 -32.70 0.68
N GLN A 17 18.62 -32.66 2.02
CA GLN A 17 17.70 -31.85 2.84
C GLN A 17 17.79 -30.36 2.46
N GLN A 18 19.01 -29.81 2.37
CA GLN A 18 19.20 -28.42 1.95
C GLN A 18 18.67 -28.15 0.53
N ALA A 19 18.88 -29.08 -0.40
CA ALA A 19 18.33 -28.95 -1.76
C ALA A 19 16.80 -29.04 -1.77
N ALA A 20 16.21 -29.95 -1.00
CA ALA A 20 14.77 -30.12 -0.89
C ALA A 20 14.11 -28.91 -0.21
N ASP A 21 14.71 -28.35 0.84
CA ASP A 21 14.24 -27.12 1.49
C ASP A 21 14.32 -25.91 0.55
N ARG A 22 15.37 -25.83 -0.28
CA ARG A 22 15.47 -24.79 -1.32
C ARG A 22 14.38 -24.94 -2.38
N ILE A 23 14.16 -26.15 -2.89
CA ILE A 23 13.11 -26.42 -3.88
C ILE A 23 11.72 -26.14 -3.30
N GLU A 24 11.48 -26.55 -2.05
CA GLU A 24 10.22 -26.29 -1.37
C GLU A 24 10.01 -24.79 -1.14
N ALA A 25 11.04 -24.06 -0.70
CA ALA A 25 11.01 -22.60 -0.59
C ALA A 25 10.71 -21.93 -1.95
N ASP A 26 11.39 -22.36 -3.02
CA ASP A 26 11.17 -21.84 -4.38
C ASP A 26 9.73 -22.12 -4.84
N ILE A 27 9.22 -23.35 -4.73
CA ILE A 27 7.82 -23.72 -5.10
C ILE A 27 6.81 -22.90 -4.29
N ARG A 28 7.06 -22.77 -2.98
CA ARG A 28 6.19 -22.03 -2.08
C ARG A 28 6.10 -20.54 -2.45
N GLU A 29 7.22 -19.99 -2.89
CA GLU A 29 7.34 -18.63 -3.39
C GLU A 29 6.61 -18.43 -4.72
N TYR A 30 6.74 -19.38 -5.66
CA TYR A 30 6.01 -19.36 -6.94
C TYR A 30 4.50 -19.21 -6.72
N LEU A 31 3.94 -19.84 -5.69
CA LEU A 31 2.51 -19.85 -5.41
C LEU A 31 1.94 -18.51 -4.90
N GLY A 32 2.76 -17.57 -4.43
CA GLY A 32 2.28 -16.31 -3.82
C GLY A 32 1.59 -15.35 -4.78
N GLY A 33 1.91 -15.43 -6.08
CA GLY A 33 1.28 -14.62 -7.13
C GLY A 33 0.09 -15.29 -7.82
N PHE A 34 -0.26 -16.52 -7.42
CA PHE A 34 -1.38 -17.25 -8.01
C PHE A 34 -2.71 -16.73 -7.47
N ARG A 35 -3.69 -16.68 -8.37
CA ARG A 35 -5.06 -16.24 -8.09
C ARG A 35 -5.64 -16.98 -6.89
N GLU A 36 -5.46 -18.29 -6.84
CA GLU A 36 -5.99 -19.19 -5.83
C GLU A 36 -5.45 -18.85 -4.43
N THR A 37 -4.19 -18.43 -4.34
CA THR A 37 -3.57 -18.03 -3.07
C THR A 37 -4.15 -16.72 -2.56
N ILE A 38 -4.30 -15.73 -3.43
CA ILE A 38 -4.95 -14.44 -3.10
C ILE A 38 -6.39 -14.68 -2.66
N GLU A 39 -7.16 -15.46 -3.43
CA GLU A 39 -8.56 -15.75 -3.12
C GLU A 39 -8.71 -16.52 -1.80
N THR A 40 -7.85 -17.51 -1.55
CA THR A 40 -7.87 -18.29 -0.30
C THR A 40 -7.57 -17.39 0.90
N ALA A 41 -6.49 -16.62 0.85
CA ALA A 41 -6.12 -15.72 1.93
C ALA A 41 -7.21 -14.67 2.20
N ALA A 42 -7.77 -14.08 1.14
CA ALA A 42 -8.87 -13.12 1.26
C ALA A 42 -10.13 -13.76 1.85
N ARG A 43 -10.49 -14.99 1.45
CA ARG A 43 -11.61 -15.72 2.07
C ARG A 43 -11.39 -15.86 3.57
N TYR A 44 -10.27 -16.45 3.98
CA TYR A 44 -9.95 -16.65 5.39
C TYR A 44 -10.03 -15.34 6.18
N TYR A 45 -9.42 -14.27 5.67
CA TYR A 45 -9.40 -12.97 6.32
C TYR A 45 -10.81 -12.37 6.49
N PHE A 46 -11.59 -12.27 5.42
CA PHE A 46 -12.93 -11.67 5.51
C PHE A 46 -13.93 -12.56 6.26
N PHE A 47 -13.75 -13.89 6.25
CA PHE A 47 -14.52 -14.80 7.10
C PHE A 47 -14.24 -14.56 8.59
N ASP A 48 -12.98 -14.40 8.97
CA ASP A 48 -12.59 -14.13 10.36
C ASP A 48 -13.02 -12.72 10.81
N LEU A 49 -12.86 -11.71 9.93
CA LEU A 49 -13.32 -10.35 10.17
C LEU A 49 -14.83 -10.28 10.45
N LYS A 50 -15.62 -11.19 9.88
CA LYS A 50 -17.07 -11.29 10.02
C LYS A 50 -17.49 -12.54 10.81
N LYS A 51 -16.65 -13.05 11.71
CA LYS A 51 -16.93 -14.29 12.47
C LYS A 51 -18.16 -14.21 13.38
N ASP A 52 -18.46 -13.02 13.90
CA ASP A 52 -19.57 -12.77 14.82
C ASP A 52 -20.89 -12.43 14.10
N ARG A 53 -20.97 -12.68 12.78
CA ARG A 53 -22.16 -12.40 11.98
C ARG A 53 -23.36 -13.27 12.41
N PRO A 54 -24.60 -12.77 12.28
CA PRO A 54 -25.80 -13.57 12.52
C PRO A 54 -25.84 -14.82 11.63
N ALA A 55 -26.31 -15.94 12.17
CA ALA A 55 -26.44 -17.19 11.42
C ALA A 55 -27.38 -17.09 10.19
N SER A 56 -28.30 -16.12 10.20
CA SER A 56 -29.21 -15.80 9.10
C SER A 56 -28.60 -14.86 8.05
N SER A 57 -27.37 -14.38 8.24
CA SER A 57 -26.73 -13.45 7.31
C SER A 57 -26.30 -14.16 6.02
N THR A 58 -26.66 -13.59 4.88
CA THR A 58 -26.17 -14.01 3.57
C THR A 58 -24.75 -13.50 3.37
N PHE A 59 -23.77 -14.20 3.96
CA PHE A 59 -22.36 -13.86 3.77
C PHE A 59 -21.80 -14.57 2.53
N LYS A 60 -21.30 -13.80 1.56
CA LYS A 60 -20.70 -14.33 0.33
C LYS A 60 -19.46 -13.55 -0.06
N ILE A 61 -18.44 -14.28 -0.52
CA ILE A 61 -17.23 -13.70 -1.09
C ILE A 61 -17.10 -14.17 -2.54
N CYS A 62 -17.14 -13.22 -3.47
CA CYS A 62 -16.98 -13.43 -4.91
C CYS A 62 -15.67 -12.80 -5.38
N PHE A 63 -15.05 -13.38 -6.42
CA PHE A 63 -13.84 -12.85 -7.01
C PHE A 63 -13.98 -12.71 -8.53
N GLN A 64 -13.45 -11.62 -9.05
CA GLN A 64 -13.38 -11.34 -10.48
C GLN A 64 -11.97 -10.90 -10.84
N ASP A 65 -11.59 -11.14 -12.10
CA ASP A 65 -10.37 -10.54 -12.64
C ASP A 65 -10.56 -9.03 -12.73
N LYS A 66 -9.50 -8.27 -12.42
CA LYS A 66 -9.53 -6.83 -12.66
C LYS A 66 -9.66 -6.60 -14.17
N PRO A 67 -10.62 -5.79 -14.64
CA PRO A 67 -10.83 -5.58 -16.06
C PRO A 67 -9.62 -4.91 -16.75
N THR A 68 -8.77 -4.20 -16.00
CA THR A 68 -7.58 -3.48 -16.50
C THR A 68 -6.45 -3.41 -15.46
N GLY A 69 -5.18 -3.32 -15.89
CA GLY A 69 -4.00 -3.12 -15.03
C GLY A 69 -2.91 -4.20 -15.16
N VAL A 70 -1.66 -3.83 -14.82
CA VAL A 70 -0.47 -4.68 -14.99
C VAL A 70 -0.28 -5.69 -13.84
N HIS A 71 -0.76 -5.38 -12.64
CA HIS A 71 -0.57 -6.23 -11.45
C HIS A 71 -1.58 -7.39 -11.40
N SER A 72 -1.17 -8.51 -10.78
CA SER A 72 -1.94 -9.75 -10.52
C SER A 72 -3.12 -9.58 -9.54
N GLY A 73 -3.68 -8.37 -9.46
CA GLY A 73 -4.72 -8.05 -8.49
C GLY A 73 -6.07 -8.70 -8.79
N ARG A 74 -6.86 -8.92 -7.74
CA ARG A 74 -8.21 -9.49 -7.80
C ARG A 74 -9.23 -8.46 -7.33
N LEU A 75 -10.36 -8.37 -8.02
CA LEU A 75 -11.53 -7.69 -7.47
C LEU A 75 -12.25 -8.69 -6.57
N CYS A 76 -12.40 -8.36 -5.29
CA CYS A 76 -13.07 -9.16 -4.29
C CYS A 76 -14.34 -8.44 -3.84
N THR A 77 -15.50 -9.07 -4.05
CA THR A 77 -16.79 -8.57 -3.60
C THR A 77 -17.19 -9.33 -2.35
N VAL A 78 -17.32 -8.61 -1.24
CA VAL A 78 -17.82 -9.11 0.04
C VAL A 78 -19.26 -8.64 0.19
N ILE A 79 -20.18 -9.61 0.26
CA ILE A 79 -21.61 -9.37 0.47
C ILE A 79 -21.94 -9.84 1.88
N ASP A 80 -22.54 -8.95 2.68
CA ASP A 80 -23.06 -9.26 4.00
C ASP A 80 -24.39 -8.52 4.25
N HIS A 81 -24.86 -8.50 5.50
CA HIS A 81 -26.10 -7.81 5.87
C HIS A 81 -26.05 -6.27 5.71
N ASP A 82 -24.84 -5.68 5.69
CA ASP A 82 -24.63 -4.24 5.52
C ASP A 82 -24.61 -3.85 4.03
N GLY A 83 -24.56 -4.83 3.13
CA GLY A 83 -24.64 -4.67 1.69
C GLY A 83 -23.44 -5.26 0.96
N GLU A 84 -23.09 -4.66 -0.17
CA GLU A 84 -21.98 -5.09 -1.02
C GLU A 84 -20.79 -4.14 -0.87
N SER A 85 -19.61 -4.70 -0.57
CA SER A 85 -18.33 -3.98 -0.56
C SER A 85 -17.36 -4.62 -1.55
N ASN A 86 -16.80 -3.79 -2.42
CA ASN A 86 -15.82 -4.20 -3.42
C ASN A 86 -14.41 -3.80 -2.97
N PHE A 87 -13.45 -4.71 -3.09
CA PHE A 87 -12.06 -4.51 -2.70
C PHE A 87 -11.11 -4.90 -3.84
N TYR A 88 -10.14 -4.05 -4.14
CA TYR A 88 -9.01 -4.40 -4.97
C TYR A 88 -7.92 -5.03 -4.10
N ILE A 89 -7.61 -6.29 -4.37
CA ILE A 89 -6.58 -7.03 -3.62
C ILE A 89 -5.34 -7.12 -4.50
N LYS A 90 -4.21 -6.60 -4.02
CA LYS A 90 -2.89 -6.71 -4.66
C LYS A 90 -1.88 -7.37 -3.74
N THR A 91 -0.81 -7.90 -4.30
CA THR A 91 0.39 -8.25 -3.54
C THR A 91 1.08 -6.97 -3.07
N ASN A 92 1.72 -7.00 -1.89
CA ASN A 92 2.58 -5.93 -1.42
C ASN A 92 3.73 -5.67 -2.42
N TYR A 93 4.26 -4.45 -2.45
CA TYR A 93 5.31 -4.01 -3.36
C TYR A 93 6.53 -4.92 -3.31
N GLY A 94 6.99 -5.35 -4.48
CA GLY A 94 8.06 -6.35 -4.59
C GLY A 94 7.58 -7.79 -4.36
N GLY A 95 6.28 -8.04 -4.16
CA GLY A 95 5.71 -9.38 -4.17
C GLY A 95 5.64 -9.98 -5.58
N PRO A 96 5.29 -11.28 -5.71
CA PRO A 96 5.18 -11.95 -7.00
C PRO A 96 4.14 -11.27 -7.91
N THR A 97 4.50 -11.06 -9.17
CA THR A 97 3.59 -10.57 -10.23
C THR A 97 3.44 -11.61 -11.34
N LYS A 98 2.51 -11.39 -12.29
CA LYS A 98 2.40 -12.24 -13.49
C LYS A 98 3.70 -12.31 -14.30
N SER A 99 4.47 -11.21 -14.32
CA SER A 99 5.72 -11.08 -15.08
C SER A 99 6.98 -11.39 -14.25
N ASN A 100 6.89 -11.36 -12.92
CA ASN A 100 7.97 -11.70 -12.01
C ASN A 100 7.43 -12.51 -10.82
N SER A 101 7.14 -13.79 -11.07
CA SER A 101 6.63 -14.72 -10.07
C SER A 101 7.67 -15.17 -9.03
N LYS A 102 8.93 -14.74 -9.18
CA LYS A 102 10.09 -15.14 -8.35
C LYS A 102 10.59 -14.02 -7.43
N SER A 103 9.74 -13.03 -7.13
CA SER A 103 10.18 -11.88 -6.36
C SER A 103 10.29 -12.24 -4.87
N ARG A 104 11.55 -12.23 -4.40
CA ARG A 104 11.98 -12.60 -3.04
C ARG A 104 11.86 -11.46 -2.02
N MET A 105 11.18 -10.37 -2.36
CA MET A 105 11.14 -9.21 -1.47
C MET A 105 10.21 -9.48 -0.30
N ALA A 106 10.73 -9.24 0.91
CA ALA A 106 9.89 -9.27 2.09
C ALA A 106 8.84 -8.15 1.99
N PRO A 107 7.71 -8.28 2.72
CA PRO A 107 6.73 -7.21 2.80
C PRO A 107 7.36 -5.87 3.18
N ASN A 108 7.12 -4.84 2.36
CA ASN A 108 7.56 -3.49 2.63
C ASN A 108 6.64 -2.85 3.69
N LEU A 109 7.15 -2.72 4.92
CA LEU A 109 6.40 -2.12 6.02
C LEU A 109 6.10 -0.63 5.79
N ARG A 110 6.89 0.07 4.98
CA ARG A 110 6.65 1.47 4.61
C ARG A 110 5.37 1.59 3.78
N GLU A 111 5.10 0.64 2.88
CA GLU A 111 3.85 0.61 2.09
C GLU A 111 2.64 0.36 2.99
N VAL A 112 2.74 -0.58 3.94
CA VAL A 112 1.71 -0.85 4.95
C VAL A 112 1.40 0.41 5.77
N PHE A 113 2.44 1.13 6.18
CA PHE A 113 2.31 2.41 6.86
C PHE A 113 1.65 3.48 5.99
N GLY A 114 2.06 3.61 4.73
CA GLY A 114 1.49 4.58 3.80
C GLY A 114 -0.01 4.39 3.62
N TYR A 115 -0.48 3.16 3.37
CA TYR A 115 -1.91 2.86 3.29
C TYR A 115 -2.64 3.14 4.61
N SER A 116 -2.05 2.74 5.74
CA SER A 116 -2.64 2.97 7.06
C SER A 116 -2.82 4.46 7.35
N LEU A 117 -1.81 5.28 7.03
CA LEU A 117 -1.83 6.72 7.24
C LEU A 117 -2.83 7.40 6.32
N LEU A 118 -2.80 7.10 5.02
CA LEU A 118 -3.72 7.68 4.04
C LEU A 118 -5.19 7.38 4.39
N GLN A 119 -5.49 6.16 4.84
CA GLN A 119 -6.82 5.82 5.36
C GLN A 119 -7.19 6.66 6.59
N LEU A 120 -6.28 6.79 7.58
CA LEU A 120 -6.53 7.53 8.81
C LEU A 120 -6.82 9.01 8.58
N ILE A 121 -6.16 9.64 7.61
CA ILE A 121 -6.36 11.05 7.27
C ILE A 121 -7.50 11.26 6.23
N GLY A 122 -8.10 10.18 5.75
CA GLY A 122 -9.22 10.20 4.81
C GLY A 122 -8.85 10.57 3.38
N ILE A 123 -7.60 10.30 2.97
CA ILE A 123 -7.05 10.55 1.63
C ILE A 123 -6.73 9.24 0.89
N GLY A 124 -6.81 8.11 1.58
CA GLY A 124 -6.72 6.78 0.98
C GLY A 124 -8.03 6.00 1.15
N PRO A 125 -8.20 4.93 0.37
CA PRO A 125 -9.27 3.97 0.58
C PRO A 125 -9.13 3.26 1.92
N GLU A 126 -10.24 2.71 2.41
CA GLU A 126 -10.20 1.71 3.47
C GLU A 126 -9.29 0.55 3.06
N SER A 127 -8.31 0.23 3.91
CA SER A 127 -7.23 -0.71 3.58
C SER A 127 -7.17 -1.84 4.61
N HIS A 128 -7.04 -3.07 4.12
CA HIS A 128 -6.84 -4.27 4.92
C HIS A 128 -5.53 -4.94 4.54
N PHE A 129 -4.80 -5.43 5.54
CA PHE A 129 -3.55 -6.15 5.35
C PHE A 129 -3.77 -7.63 5.65
N ILE A 130 -3.82 -8.42 4.58
CA ILE A 130 -4.21 -9.83 4.60
C ILE A 130 -2.94 -10.67 4.69
N CYS A 131 -2.73 -11.31 5.84
CA CYS A 131 -1.74 -12.36 5.96
C CYS A 131 -2.34 -13.69 5.49
N PRO A 132 -1.61 -14.47 4.67
CA PRO A 132 -2.03 -15.82 4.32
C PRO A 132 -2.12 -16.72 5.58
N PRO A 133 -3.01 -17.73 5.60
CA PRO A 133 -3.13 -18.66 6.71
C PRO A 133 -1.83 -19.42 7.02
N PRO A 134 -1.65 -19.95 8.25
CA PRO A 134 -0.51 -20.79 8.58
C PRO A 134 -0.40 -21.99 7.62
N GLY A 135 0.82 -22.31 7.20
CA GLY A 135 1.08 -23.44 6.28
C GLY A 135 0.82 -23.12 4.80
N THR A 136 0.34 -21.91 4.49
CA THR A 136 0.33 -21.44 3.10
C THR A 136 1.77 -21.24 2.62
N ALA A 137 2.00 -21.62 1.38
CA ALA A 137 3.29 -21.49 0.69
C ALA A 137 3.83 -20.05 0.64
N THR A 138 2.97 -19.04 0.58
CA THR A 138 3.40 -17.66 0.36
C THR A 138 4.03 -17.00 1.58
N ARG A 139 5.14 -16.28 1.37
CA ARG A 139 5.80 -15.41 2.36
C ARG A 139 5.52 -13.91 2.16
N THR A 140 4.51 -13.57 1.38
CA THR A 140 4.07 -12.18 1.19
C THR A 140 2.71 -11.94 1.84
N ILE A 141 2.35 -10.68 2.04
CA ILE A 141 1.00 -10.27 2.41
C ILE A 141 0.28 -9.67 1.22
N PHE A 142 -1.05 -9.62 1.31
CA PHE A 142 -1.89 -8.94 0.35
C PHE A 142 -2.47 -7.66 0.96
N ILE A 143 -2.65 -6.65 0.13
CA ILE A 143 -3.28 -5.39 0.51
C ILE A 143 -4.61 -5.35 -0.21
N ALA A 144 -5.70 -5.27 0.54
CA ALA A 144 -7.05 -5.10 0.00
C ALA A 144 -7.52 -3.67 0.26
N THR A 145 -7.73 -2.89 -0.80
CA THR A 145 -8.25 -1.53 -0.72
C THR A 145 -9.68 -1.47 -1.21
N LYS A 146 -10.56 -0.82 -0.46
CA LYS A 146 -11.96 -0.66 -0.85
C LYS A 146 -12.06 0.17 -2.14
N ALA A 147 -12.82 -0.33 -3.10
CA ALA A 147 -13.07 0.36 -4.36
C ALA A 147 -13.78 1.69 -4.09
N ILE A 148 -13.24 2.76 -4.66
CA ILE A 148 -13.83 4.10 -4.57
C ILE A 148 -14.82 4.26 -5.74
N PRO A 149 -16.13 4.43 -5.46
CA PRO A 149 -17.13 4.61 -6.51
C PRO A 149 -16.80 5.80 -7.41
N ASP A 150 -17.00 5.64 -8.71
CA ASP A 150 -16.78 6.69 -9.72
C ASP A 150 -15.37 7.33 -9.71
N PHE A 151 -14.36 6.67 -9.11
CA PHE A 151 -13.01 7.22 -9.09
C PHE A 151 -12.48 7.49 -10.50
N ASP A 152 -12.78 6.65 -11.48
CA ASP A 152 -12.39 6.83 -12.88
C ASP A 152 -12.84 8.16 -13.49
N ARG A 153 -13.98 8.70 -13.04
CA ARG A 153 -14.51 10.00 -13.48
C ARG A 153 -13.86 11.17 -12.73
N ASN A 154 -13.28 10.89 -11.58
CA ASN A 154 -12.65 11.87 -10.69
C ASN A 154 -11.13 11.68 -10.61
N ARG A 155 -10.55 10.91 -11.55
CA ARG A 155 -9.12 10.83 -11.78
C ARG A 155 -8.57 12.21 -12.11
N MET A 156 -7.32 12.43 -11.75
CA MET A 156 -6.68 13.72 -11.90
C MET A 156 -6.71 14.26 -13.34
N ASP A 157 -6.57 13.41 -14.37
CA ASP A 157 -6.63 13.82 -15.78
C ASP A 157 -8.04 14.24 -16.24
N LYS A 158 -9.07 13.95 -15.43
CA LYS A 158 -10.46 14.37 -15.65
C LYS A 158 -10.85 15.61 -14.85
N LEU A 159 -10.02 16.04 -13.90
CA LEU A 159 -10.27 17.25 -13.14
C LEU A 159 -10.03 18.47 -14.03
N THR A 160 -10.92 19.46 -13.95
CA THR A 160 -10.87 20.66 -14.81
C THR A 160 -10.76 21.92 -13.95
N SER A 161 -10.52 23.08 -14.57
CA SER A 161 -10.56 24.37 -13.86
C SER A 161 -11.91 24.69 -13.22
N LYS A 162 -12.98 24.00 -13.62
CA LYS A 162 -14.33 24.10 -13.01
C LYS A 162 -14.53 23.17 -11.81
N THR A 163 -13.60 22.25 -11.59
CA THR A 163 -13.63 21.36 -10.43
C THR A 163 -13.38 22.17 -9.17
N GLU A 164 -14.30 22.09 -8.22
CA GLU A 164 -14.21 22.81 -6.97
C GLU A 164 -12.99 22.35 -6.16
N ASN A 165 -12.23 23.31 -5.61
CA ASN A 165 -11.04 23.09 -4.79
C ASN A 165 -9.90 22.30 -5.46
N ILE A 166 -9.87 22.22 -6.80
CA ILE A 166 -8.83 21.48 -7.54
C ILE A 166 -7.41 21.90 -7.14
N LYS A 167 -7.17 23.20 -6.95
CA LYS A 167 -5.85 23.71 -6.54
C LYS A 167 -5.42 23.17 -5.18
N THR A 168 -6.31 23.25 -4.20
CA THR A 168 -6.08 22.73 -2.84
C THR A 168 -5.86 21.21 -2.87
N ILE A 169 -6.64 20.47 -3.64
CA ILE A 169 -6.53 19.00 -3.77
C ILE A 169 -5.17 18.60 -4.32
N LEU A 170 -4.74 19.23 -5.42
CA LEU A 170 -3.47 18.94 -6.05
C LEU A 170 -2.29 19.29 -5.13
N LEU A 171 -2.35 20.42 -4.44
CA LEU A 171 -1.33 20.77 -3.46
C LEU A 171 -1.32 19.81 -2.26
N GLU A 172 -2.48 19.43 -1.71
CA GLU A 172 -2.59 18.45 -0.62
C GLU A 172 -1.93 17.10 -1.02
N ILE A 173 -2.16 16.61 -2.24
CA ILE A 173 -1.51 15.42 -2.78
C ILE A 173 0.01 15.63 -2.88
N HIS A 174 0.47 16.75 -3.44
CA HIS A 174 1.89 17.03 -3.61
C HIS A 174 2.64 17.11 -2.27
N ILE A 175 2.02 17.71 -1.26
CA ILE A 175 2.56 17.79 0.11
C ILE A 175 2.72 16.40 0.70
N LEU A 176 1.70 15.53 0.58
CA LEU A 176 1.77 14.16 1.08
C LEU A 176 2.82 13.33 0.35
N CYS A 177 2.93 13.48 -0.97
CA CYS A 177 3.97 12.83 -1.75
C CYS A 177 5.37 13.19 -1.23
N SER A 178 5.56 14.47 -0.88
CA SER A 178 6.83 14.98 -0.35
C SER A 178 7.10 14.46 1.07
N ILE A 179 6.11 14.53 1.96
CA ILE A 179 6.26 14.09 3.35
C ILE A 179 6.58 12.60 3.43
N LEU A 180 5.86 11.77 2.66
CA LEU A 180 5.99 10.32 2.67
C LEU A 180 7.06 9.78 1.72
N CYS A 181 7.60 10.64 0.85
CA CYS A 181 8.48 10.26 -0.25
C CYS A 181 7.89 9.15 -1.13
N ILE A 182 6.59 9.21 -1.40
CA ILE A 182 5.89 8.25 -2.28
C ILE A 182 5.99 8.69 -3.75
N THR A 183 6.04 7.71 -4.64
CA THR A 183 6.08 7.86 -6.10
C THR A 183 4.92 7.10 -6.74
N ASP A 184 4.87 7.06 -8.07
CA ASP A 184 3.79 6.41 -8.84
C ASP A 184 2.40 7.02 -8.59
N VAL A 185 2.35 8.28 -8.16
CA VAL A 185 1.12 9.04 -7.93
C VAL A 185 0.72 9.79 -9.21
N HIS A 186 0.45 9.02 -10.27
CA HIS A 186 0.02 9.51 -11.58
C HIS A 186 -1.52 9.55 -11.70
N GLN A 187 -2.04 9.99 -12.85
CA GLN A 187 -3.47 10.24 -13.06
C GLN A 187 -4.42 9.07 -12.78
N ASP A 188 -3.95 7.83 -12.86
CA ASP A 188 -4.78 6.66 -12.59
C ASP A 188 -4.77 6.26 -11.11
N ASN A 189 -3.81 6.78 -10.35
CA ASN A 189 -3.56 6.42 -8.96
C ASN A 189 -3.96 7.52 -7.96
N CYS A 190 -4.28 8.73 -8.45
CA CYS A 190 -4.83 9.79 -7.62
C CYS A 190 -5.86 10.69 -8.33
N GLY A 191 -6.61 11.42 -7.52
CA GLY A 191 -7.69 12.28 -7.98
C GLY A 191 -8.48 12.85 -6.82
N GLN A 192 -9.80 12.91 -6.98
CA GLN A 192 -10.72 13.46 -6.00
C GLN A 192 -11.81 12.44 -5.65
N PHE A 193 -12.26 12.45 -4.40
CA PHE A 193 -13.48 11.77 -3.99
C PHE A 193 -14.18 12.57 -2.88
N ASN A 194 -15.48 12.80 -3.01
CA ASN A 194 -16.26 13.62 -2.06
C ASN A 194 -15.58 14.95 -1.69
N MET A 195 -15.09 15.68 -2.71
CA MET A 195 -14.38 16.95 -2.58
C MET A 195 -13.04 16.90 -1.83
N LYS A 196 -12.49 15.71 -1.57
CA LYS A 196 -11.20 15.51 -0.91
C LYS A 196 -10.19 14.90 -1.87
N PRO A 197 -8.88 15.13 -1.69
CA PRO A 197 -7.88 14.37 -2.41
C PRO A 197 -8.01 12.88 -2.10
N MET A 198 -7.71 12.06 -3.09
CA MET A 198 -7.73 10.61 -2.98
C MET A 198 -6.52 10.01 -3.69
N ILE A 199 -5.76 9.17 -3.00
CA ILE A 199 -4.62 8.39 -3.50
C ILE A 199 -4.97 6.91 -3.30
N ILE A 200 -5.13 6.17 -4.39
CA ILE A 200 -5.56 4.77 -4.35
C ILE A 200 -4.39 3.78 -4.49
N ASP A 201 -3.27 4.23 -5.06
CA ASP A 201 -2.06 3.43 -5.21
C ASP A 201 -0.82 4.33 -5.25
N PHE A 202 0.32 3.78 -4.88
CA PHE A 202 1.61 4.46 -4.84
C PHE A 202 2.75 3.45 -4.68
N ALA A 203 3.99 3.92 -4.89
CA ALA A 203 5.20 3.19 -4.57
C ALA A 203 6.04 3.95 -3.54
N ILE A 204 6.84 3.23 -2.75
CA ILE A 204 7.89 3.84 -1.91
C ILE A 204 9.22 3.33 -2.45
N PRO A 205 9.99 4.17 -3.18
CA PRO A 205 11.28 3.76 -3.72
C PRO A 205 12.23 3.45 -2.57
N TRP A 206 13.08 2.43 -2.74
CA TRP A 206 14.07 2.10 -1.72
C TRP A 206 15.15 3.20 -1.65
N ARG A 207 15.41 3.70 -0.43
CA ARG A 207 16.45 4.69 -0.14
C ARG A 207 17.04 4.48 1.24
N ASP A 208 18.27 4.95 1.42
CA ASP A 208 18.94 5.00 2.72
C ASP A 208 18.48 6.19 3.58
N ASP A 209 17.98 7.27 2.97
CA ASP A 209 17.51 8.48 3.64
C ASP A 209 16.25 9.04 2.94
N TYR A 210 15.18 9.24 3.71
CA TYR A 210 13.92 9.84 3.26
C TYR A 210 13.70 11.27 3.78
N ARG A 211 14.71 11.90 4.38
CA ARG A 211 14.62 13.29 4.83
C ARG A 211 14.62 14.24 3.64
N VAL A 212 13.63 15.11 3.61
CA VAL A 212 13.48 16.13 2.58
C VAL A 212 13.07 17.45 3.22
N ASN A 213 13.55 18.56 2.67
CA ASN A 213 13.08 19.88 3.05
C ASN A 213 11.74 20.16 2.35
N VAL A 214 10.65 19.71 2.95
CA VAL A 214 9.30 19.83 2.37
C VAL A 214 8.94 21.30 2.11
N ARG A 215 9.36 22.22 2.98
CA ARG A 215 9.15 23.65 2.76
C ARG A 215 9.85 24.13 1.49
N GLN A 216 11.09 23.68 1.27
CA GLN A 216 11.82 24.00 0.05
C GLN A 216 11.10 23.47 -1.19
N ILE A 217 10.66 22.21 -1.17
CA ILE A 217 9.92 21.58 -2.28
C ILE A 217 8.63 22.34 -2.59
N ILE A 218 7.91 22.79 -1.56
CA ILE A 218 6.65 23.52 -1.72
C ILE A 218 6.86 24.97 -2.12
N CYS A 219 7.93 25.64 -1.67
CA CYS A 219 8.13 27.08 -1.83
C CYS A 219 9.01 27.44 -3.02
N GLU A 220 10.08 26.70 -3.21
CA GLU A 220 11.02 26.91 -4.29
C GLU A 220 10.58 26.01 -5.43
N LYS A 221 10.41 26.55 -6.64
CA LYS A 221 10.07 25.80 -7.86
C LYS A 221 11.16 24.79 -8.28
N THR A 222 12.04 24.45 -7.35
CA THR A 222 13.08 23.46 -7.47
C THR A 222 12.37 22.13 -7.65
N PRO A 223 12.63 21.41 -8.76
CA PRO A 223 12.13 20.05 -8.86
C PRO A 223 12.55 19.29 -7.60
N PRO A 224 11.69 18.41 -7.06
CA PRO A 224 12.11 17.47 -6.03
C PRO A 224 13.45 16.84 -6.43
N PRO A 225 14.33 16.47 -5.49
CA PRO A 225 15.52 15.67 -5.80
C PRO A 225 15.18 14.62 -6.86
N ALA A 226 16.01 14.45 -7.89
CA ALA A 226 15.72 13.58 -9.04
C ALA A 226 15.24 12.18 -8.62
N ASP A 227 15.66 11.77 -7.43
CA ASP A 227 15.35 10.58 -6.65
C ASP A 227 13.86 10.44 -6.27
N ILE A 228 13.17 11.55 -5.96
CA ILE A 228 11.70 11.68 -5.74
C ILE A 228 10.93 11.67 -7.07
N LEU A 229 11.63 11.91 -8.17
CA LEU A 229 11.10 11.86 -9.53
C LEU A 229 11.46 10.54 -10.25
N VAL A 230 12.01 9.54 -9.54
CA VAL A 230 12.44 8.29 -10.17
C VAL A 230 11.22 7.48 -10.61
N ASN A 231 11.06 7.45 -11.93
CA ASN A 231 10.16 6.68 -12.75
C ASN A 231 8.71 7.15 -12.78
N GLY A 232 8.46 8.07 -13.72
CA GLY A 232 7.21 8.08 -14.47
C GLY A 232 6.27 9.19 -14.04
N VAL A 233 6.18 10.19 -14.92
CA VAL A 233 5.26 11.31 -14.85
C VAL A 233 5.73 12.35 -13.83
N GLU A 234 6.60 13.26 -14.28
CA GLU A 234 6.45 14.67 -13.88
C GLU A 234 4.97 14.95 -14.06
N ASN A 235 4.25 15.03 -12.94
CA ASN A 235 2.84 15.32 -13.01
C ASN A 235 2.72 16.80 -13.35
N LYS A 236 2.75 17.06 -14.66
CA LYS A 236 2.73 18.40 -15.24
C LYS A 236 1.57 19.21 -14.68
N ASP A 237 0.47 18.56 -14.31
CA ASP A 237 -0.70 19.19 -13.73
C ASP A 237 -0.48 19.57 -12.24
N LEU A 238 0.13 18.70 -11.42
CA LEU A 238 0.54 19.06 -10.05
C LEU A 238 1.57 20.20 -10.05
N LYS A 239 2.58 20.12 -10.93
CA LYS A 239 3.63 21.14 -11.07
C LYS A 239 3.06 22.47 -11.57
N LYS A 240 2.19 22.44 -12.58
CA LYS A 240 1.51 23.62 -13.12
C LYS A 240 0.67 24.34 -12.06
N VAL A 241 -0.11 23.58 -11.27
CA VAL A 241 -0.92 24.17 -10.21
C VAL A 241 -0.05 24.71 -9.07
N ALA A 242 1.05 24.02 -8.73
CA ALA A 242 2.04 24.56 -7.80
C ALA A 242 2.71 25.84 -8.33
N ASP A 243 2.91 25.96 -9.64
CA ASP A 243 3.50 27.13 -10.29
C ASP A 243 2.55 28.34 -10.38
N GLU A 244 1.23 28.09 -10.40
CA GLU A 244 0.17 29.10 -10.39
C GLU A 244 -0.12 29.69 -9.00
N CYS A 245 0.35 29.03 -7.92
CA CYS A 245 0.17 29.49 -6.56
C CYS A 245 1.41 30.21 -6.03
N SER A 246 1.21 31.30 -5.29
CA SER A 246 2.30 31.95 -4.56
C SER A 246 2.87 31.01 -3.48
N SER A 247 4.11 31.24 -3.05
CA SER A 247 4.72 30.46 -1.96
C SER A 247 3.93 30.60 -0.65
N GLU A 248 3.34 31.77 -0.39
CA GLU A 248 2.54 32.01 0.80
C GLU A 248 1.23 31.20 0.79
N GLU A 249 0.51 31.19 -0.34
CA GLU A 249 -0.69 30.36 -0.50
C GLU A 249 -0.38 28.87 -0.31
N ARG A 250 0.73 28.40 -0.89
CA ARG A 250 1.16 27.00 -0.76
C ARG A 250 1.47 26.62 0.69
N ILE A 251 2.17 27.48 1.43
CA ILE A 251 2.44 27.28 2.86
C ILE A 251 1.13 27.27 3.66
N ASN A 252 0.21 28.19 3.38
CA ASN A 252 -1.06 28.27 4.09
C ASN A 252 -1.95 27.04 3.87
N ILE A 253 -2.01 26.54 2.63
CA ILE A 253 -2.68 25.27 2.30
C ILE A 253 -2.02 24.13 3.05
N ALA A 254 -0.69 24.06 3.05
CA ALA A 254 0.04 22.99 3.75
C ALA A 254 -0.23 22.98 5.25
N LYS A 255 -0.11 24.12 5.93
CA LYS A 255 -0.43 24.24 7.36
C LYS A 255 -1.88 23.86 7.68
N THR A 256 -2.81 24.30 6.83
CA THR A 256 -4.23 23.96 6.98
C THR A 256 -4.46 22.46 6.85
N ALA A 257 -3.84 21.82 5.85
CA ALA A 257 -3.92 20.39 5.61
C ALA A 257 -3.32 19.58 6.77
N LEU A 258 -2.12 19.93 7.24
CA LEU A 258 -1.47 19.27 8.38
C LEU A 258 -2.33 19.30 9.65
N LYS A 259 -2.95 20.45 9.93
CA LYS A 259 -3.88 20.62 11.06
C LYS A 259 -5.16 19.80 10.87
N LYS A 260 -5.77 19.87 9.69
CA LYS A 260 -6.98 19.13 9.31
C LYS A 260 -6.79 17.62 9.46
N TRP A 261 -5.63 17.11 9.08
CA TRP A 261 -5.30 15.68 9.19
C TRP A 261 -4.89 15.24 10.58
N ASN A 262 -4.61 16.19 11.47
CA ASN A 262 -3.95 15.92 12.75
C ASN A 262 -2.74 15.00 12.54
N LEU A 263 -1.88 15.39 11.58
CA LEU A 263 -0.99 14.45 10.90
C LEU A 263 -0.04 13.72 11.87
N MET A 264 0.48 14.40 12.89
CA MET A 264 1.38 13.79 13.86
C MET A 264 0.70 12.67 14.67
N GLU A 265 -0.54 12.88 15.10
CA GLU A 265 -1.31 11.83 15.78
C GLU A 265 -1.65 10.68 14.82
N ALA A 266 -1.98 11.01 13.56
CA ALA A 266 -2.24 10.02 12.54
C ALA A 266 -1.00 9.16 12.21
N ILE A 267 0.20 9.74 12.21
CA ILE A 267 1.47 9.02 12.04
C ILE A 267 1.67 8.01 13.17
N GLU A 268 1.46 8.38 14.43
CA GLU A 268 1.62 7.45 15.56
C GLU A 268 0.58 6.31 15.52
N LYS A 269 -0.67 6.63 15.15
CA LYS A 269 -1.72 5.60 14.95
C LYS A 269 -1.39 4.67 13.79
N ALA A 270 -0.90 5.20 12.66
CA ALA A 270 -0.49 4.41 11.51
C ALA A 270 0.69 3.48 11.86
N LYS A 271 1.71 4.01 12.56
CA LYS A 271 2.83 3.22 13.09
C LYS A 271 2.35 2.08 13.98
N THR A 272 1.40 2.34 14.88
CA THR A 272 0.82 1.32 15.76
C THR A 272 0.15 0.21 14.95
N ARG A 273 -0.72 0.56 13.98
CA ARG A 273 -1.35 -0.40 13.07
C ARG A 273 -0.33 -1.21 12.27
N THR A 274 0.71 -0.56 11.75
CA THR A 274 1.77 -1.24 11.02
C THR A 274 2.53 -2.23 11.91
N ASN A 275 2.78 -1.90 13.17
CA ASN A 275 3.40 -2.81 14.13
C ASN A 275 2.50 -3.99 14.50
N GLU A 276 1.18 -3.81 14.56
CA GLU A 276 0.23 -4.92 14.74
C GLU A 276 0.26 -5.88 13.55
N VAL A 277 0.29 -5.34 12.32
CA VAL A 277 0.44 -6.14 11.10
C VAL A 277 1.80 -6.86 11.09
N LYS A 278 2.87 -6.16 11.47
CA LYS A 278 4.23 -6.70 11.61
C LYS A 278 4.26 -7.89 12.56
N GLU A 279 3.59 -7.78 13.71
CA GLU A 279 3.52 -8.86 14.69
C GLU A 279 2.67 -10.03 14.16
N HIS A 280 1.56 -9.74 13.47
CA HIS A 280 0.76 -10.77 12.84
C HIS A 280 1.54 -11.53 11.76
N MET A 281 2.32 -10.84 10.92
CA MET A 281 3.26 -11.46 9.98
C MET A 281 4.23 -12.40 10.68
N ARG A 282 4.84 -11.95 11.79
CA ARG A 282 5.78 -12.74 12.58
C ARG A 282 5.14 -14.03 13.11
N LEU A 283 3.90 -13.94 13.62
CA LEU A 283 3.13 -15.10 14.10
C LEU A 283 2.79 -16.09 12.97
N GLN A 284 2.67 -15.61 11.73
CA GLN A 284 2.45 -16.44 10.54
C GLN A 284 3.76 -16.96 9.90
N GLY A 285 4.91 -16.67 10.50
CA GLY A 285 6.23 -17.08 9.96
C GLY A 285 6.65 -16.30 8.71
N ILE A 286 6.08 -15.12 8.48
CA ILE A 286 6.47 -14.22 7.40
C ILE A 286 7.64 -13.38 7.88
N GLU A 287 8.80 -13.56 7.24
CA GLU A 287 10.02 -12.82 7.56
C GLU A 287 9.99 -11.42 6.93
N ILE A 288 10.47 -10.43 7.70
CA ILE A 288 10.68 -9.07 7.24
C ILE A 288 12.18 -8.88 6.96
N GLN A 289 12.51 -8.15 5.90
CA GLN A 289 13.90 -7.90 5.55
C GLN A 289 14.61 -7.12 6.68
N ARG A 290 15.81 -7.58 7.04
CA ARG A 290 16.66 -6.92 8.05
C ARG A 290 17.04 -5.48 7.68
N THR A 291 16.98 -5.13 6.40
CA THR A 291 17.32 -3.81 5.85
C THR A 291 16.16 -2.82 5.88
N ASP A 292 14.93 -3.25 6.22
CA ASP A 292 13.80 -2.36 6.41
C ASP A 292 13.86 -1.70 7.80
N ASP A 293 14.67 -0.63 7.91
CA ASP A 293 14.62 0.24 9.09
C ASP A 293 13.35 1.10 9.05
N PHE A 294 12.23 0.45 9.39
CA PHE A 294 10.93 1.08 9.48
C PHE A 294 10.91 2.18 10.55
N ALA A 295 11.61 1.97 11.67
CA ALA A 295 11.66 2.97 12.75
C ALA A 295 12.34 4.25 12.27
N LYS A 296 13.47 4.14 11.57
CA LYS A 296 14.14 5.27 10.92
C LYS A 296 13.21 5.98 9.93
N TYR A 297 12.55 5.25 9.05
CA TYR A 297 11.60 5.85 8.09
C TYR A 297 10.52 6.69 8.78
N ILE A 298 9.96 6.22 9.90
CA ILE A 298 8.96 7.00 10.66
C ILE A 298 9.54 8.31 11.20
N GLU A 299 10.76 8.28 11.75
CA GLU A 299 11.41 9.50 12.25
C GLU A 299 11.74 10.48 11.12
N GLU A 300 12.04 9.98 9.92
CA GLU A 300 12.25 10.81 8.72
C GLU A 300 10.94 11.42 8.21
N VAL A 301 9.83 10.68 8.21
CA VAL A 301 8.50 11.22 7.90
C VAL A 301 8.10 12.33 8.88
N LYS A 302 8.37 12.14 10.18
CA LYS A 302 8.14 13.19 11.19
C LYS A 302 9.03 14.41 10.96
N TYR A 303 10.31 14.19 10.64
CA TYR A 303 11.24 15.26 10.28
C TYR A 303 10.68 16.07 9.11
N ASN A 304 10.17 15.42 8.07
CA ASN A 304 9.59 16.07 6.89
C ASN A 304 8.38 16.95 7.25
N CYS A 305 7.62 16.61 8.29
CA CYS A 305 6.51 17.42 8.80
C CYS A 305 6.96 18.69 9.54
N SER A 306 8.17 18.69 10.13
CA SER A 306 8.64 19.77 11.02
C SER A 306 8.99 21.08 10.31
N PHE A 307 9.06 21.08 8.98
CA PHE A 307 9.46 22.23 8.17
C PHE A 307 8.28 23.13 7.74
N LEU A 308 7.03 22.77 8.08
CA LEU A 308 5.81 23.48 7.68
C LEU A 308 5.09 24.11 8.88
#